data_AF-A0A6H5K9Q0-F1
#
_entry.id   AF-A0A6H5K9Q0-F1
#
_cell.length_a   1.000
_cell.length_b   1.000
_cell.length_c   1.000
_cell.angle_alpha   90.00
_cell.angle_beta   90.00
_cell.angle_gamma   90.00
#
_symmetry.space_group_name_H-M   'P 1'
#
loop_
_entity.id
_entity.type
_entity.pdbx_description
1 polymer ?
#
loop_
_entity_poly.entity_id
_entity_poly.type
_entity_poly.pdbx_seq_one_letter_code
_entity_poly.pdbx_strand_id
1 'polypeptide(L)'
;MSMSAAKGTPEPGPAWLVEERDACGVGFIANPKPEHKVVELGLAALGCMEHRGACLADNVSGDGSGIMTSVPWALLEREYSDMGVETDSLPPRDQRAVGMLFLPQAEDAAAECRSVVEKIMTQAGLEFHGWRSVPVDPSSLGQQSRDNQPNIQQFMVSSEKISGDALEREMYLLRRMAAKLLVDRGFDWQSDMYICSLSSRTIVYKGMTNANALGMFYKDLKDPDYATTFCVYHRRFSTNTMPKWPLAQPMRMLGHNGEINTLLGNINWVRAREGGLDTSCEFDPEGDTQNFINNCDIQDDETFEALVDNGKSDSANLDAVVELLVQSTKSPMEALMIMVPEAFRSQPALNSRPEVKDFYRFWEGHQEAWDGPALLVWSDGKRVGACLDRNGLRPARYMTLKDGTVLMMSETGVVPVDEAEVTSKGRLGPGQMIACDLVNGGFADNWSIKQKVAAGRPYGDWLAQYSKVKSEGGLYSAGCVVGVTCKVLVNWLAHME
;
A
#
# COMPACT_ATOMS: atom_id res chain seq x y z
N MET A 1 -7.61 16.88 -30.42
CA MET A 1 -8.89 16.39 -30.95
C MET A 1 -9.00 14.91 -30.57
N SER A 2 -9.68 14.61 -29.46
CA SER A 2 -9.88 13.22 -29.02
C SER A 2 -11.01 12.60 -29.85
N MET A 3 -10.72 11.50 -30.53
CA MET A 3 -11.76 10.64 -31.10
C MET A 3 -12.51 9.96 -29.95
N SER A 4 -13.81 10.22 -29.84
CA SER A 4 -14.67 9.45 -28.94
C SER A 4 -14.72 8.01 -29.44
N ALA A 5 -14.31 7.05 -28.63
CA ALA A 5 -14.51 5.63 -28.92
C ALA A 5 -16.01 5.35 -29.08
N ALA A 6 -16.38 4.73 -30.20
CA ALA A 6 -17.76 4.36 -30.49
C ALA A 6 -18.23 3.25 -29.53
N LYS A 7 -19.47 3.35 -29.05
CA LYS A 7 -20.09 2.31 -28.20
C LYS A 7 -20.11 0.96 -28.91
N GLY A 8 -19.58 -0.08 -28.26
CA GLY A 8 -19.80 -1.49 -28.65
C GLY A 8 -18.66 -2.22 -29.37
N THR A 9 -17.49 -1.62 -29.54
CA THR A 9 -16.29 -2.35 -29.99
C THR A 9 -15.42 -2.74 -28.79
N PRO A 10 -15.05 -4.02 -28.61
CA PRO A 10 -14.05 -4.41 -27.62
C PRO A 10 -12.75 -3.70 -27.94
N GLU A 11 -12.23 -2.93 -26.98
CA GLU A 11 -10.86 -2.41 -27.05
C GLU A 11 -9.92 -3.63 -27.13
N PRO A 12 -9.06 -3.73 -28.15
CA PRO A 12 -8.02 -4.74 -28.15
C PRO A 12 -7.13 -4.46 -26.94
N GLY A 13 -7.14 -5.37 -25.97
CA GLY A 13 -6.39 -5.21 -24.73
C GLY A 13 -4.93 -4.84 -25.00
N PRO A 14 -4.30 -4.10 -24.07
CA PRO A 14 -2.98 -3.53 -24.32
C PRO A 14 -1.91 -4.60 -24.58
N ALA A 15 -0.95 -4.28 -25.44
CA ALA A 15 0.04 -5.22 -25.99
C ALA A 15 0.96 -5.89 -24.96
N TRP A 16 1.06 -5.36 -23.74
CA TRP A 16 1.86 -5.94 -22.65
C TRP A 16 1.24 -7.23 -22.06
N LEU A 17 -0.03 -7.53 -22.34
CA LEU A 17 -0.73 -8.71 -21.80
C LEU A 17 -0.16 -10.08 -22.27
N VAL A 18 0.73 -10.10 -23.27
CA VAL A 18 1.17 -11.34 -23.97
C VAL A 18 2.70 -11.58 -23.85
N GLU A 19 3.46 -10.59 -23.39
CA GLU A 19 4.92 -10.72 -23.24
C GLU A 19 5.29 -10.65 -21.75
N GLU A 20 5.82 -11.74 -21.20
CA GLU A 20 6.37 -11.75 -19.83
C GLU A 20 7.49 -10.71 -19.72
N ARG A 21 7.22 -9.64 -18.97
CA ARG A 21 8.21 -8.65 -18.59
C ARG A 21 8.27 -8.66 -17.07
N ASP A 22 9.44 -8.85 -16.50
CA ASP A 22 9.89 -8.05 -15.34
C ASP A 22 11.01 -8.71 -14.56
N ALA A 23 11.94 -7.84 -14.19
CA ALA A 23 13.05 -8.14 -13.31
C ALA A 23 12.94 -7.50 -11.91
N CYS A 24 11.91 -6.71 -11.55
CA CYS A 24 11.92 -5.89 -10.29
C CYS A 24 12.43 -6.64 -9.03
N GLY A 25 13.09 -5.91 -8.14
CA GLY A 25 13.56 -6.42 -6.85
C GLY A 25 12.67 -5.93 -5.70
N VAL A 26 12.29 -6.80 -4.78
CA VAL A 26 11.50 -6.42 -3.60
C VAL A 26 11.88 -7.27 -2.38
N GLY A 27 11.78 -6.69 -1.19
CA GLY A 27 11.99 -7.41 0.06
C GLY A 27 11.63 -6.60 1.29
N PHE A 28 11.73 -7.23 2.46
CA PHE A 28 11.64 -6.55 3.73
C PHE A 28 12.68 -7.03 4.74
N ILE A 29 12.97 -6.14 5.68
CA ILE A 29 13.76 -6.38 6.89
C ILE A 29 12.88 -5.99 8.07
N ALA A 30 12.82 -6.83 9.10
CA ALA A 30 12.10 -6.56 10.33
C ALA A 30 13.01 -6.88 11.52
N ASN A 31 13.15 -5.95 12.46
CA ASN A 31 13.91 -6.11 13.69
C ASN A 31 13.01 -5.73 14.90
N PRO A 32 13.02 -6.51 16.00
CA PRO A 32 12.25 -6.19 17.20
C PRO A 32 12.62 -4.86 17.86
N LYS A 33 13.82 -4.34 17.59
CA LYS A 33 14.32 -3.06 18.12
C LYS A 33 14.45 -2.04 16.99
N PRO A 34 14.05 -0.78 17.22
CA PRO A 34 14.29 0.28 16.26
C PRO A 34 15.79 0.59 16.19
N GLU A 35 16.40 0.38 15.03
CA GLU A 35 17.82 0.61 14.81
C GLU A 35 18.06 1.22 13.43
N HIS A 36 19.07 2.10 13.32
CA HIS A 36 19.48 2.65 12.01
C HIS A 36 20.01 1.57 11.06
N LYS A 37 20.60 0.51 11.63
CA LYS A 37 21.09 -0.66 10.90
C LYS A 37 20.02 -1.29 9.99
N VAL A 38 18.73 -1.21 10.35
CA VAL A 38 17.63 -1.72 9.51
C VAL A 38 17.54 -0.94 8.19
N VAL A 39 17.75 0.38 8.22
CA VAL A 39 17.81 1.23 7.02
C VAL A 39 19.06 0.91 6.20
N GLU A 40 20.23 0.80 6.85
CA GLU A 40 21.49 0.47 6.18
C GLU A 40 21.42 -0.86 5.43
N LEU A 41 20.87 -1.90 6.07
CA LEU A 41 20.66 -3.21 5.45
C LEU A 41 19.65 -3.13 4.31
N GLY A 42 18.58 -2.33 4.46
CA GLY A 42 17.57 -2.11 3.42
C GLY A 42 18.17 -1.45 2.18
N LEU A 43 19.00 -0.42 2.36
CA LEU A 43 19.69 0.27 1.28
C LEU A 43 20.75 -0.62 0.61
N ALA A 44 21.49 -1.43 1.38
CA ALA A 44 22.42 -2.40 0.83
C ALA A 44 21.69 -3.46 -0.02
N ALA A 45 20.57 -3.99 0.49
CA ALA A 45 19.73 -4.94 -0.23
C ALA A 45 19.18 -4.34 -1.53
N LEU A 46 18.73 -3.08 -1.46
CA LEU A 46 18.25 -2.34 -2.62
C LEU A 46 19.36 -2.20 -3.68
N GLY A 47 20.57 -1.82 -3.28
CA GLY A 47 21.74 -1.73 -4.16
C GLY A 47 22.09 -3.03 -4.88
N CYS A 48 21.94 -4.18 -4.21
CA CYS A 48 22.10 -5.50 -4.80
C CYS A 48 21.03 -5.87 -5.84
N MET A 49 19.93 -5.11 -5.93
CA MET A 49 18.87 -5.31 -6.93
C MET A 49 19.03 -4.40 -8.16
N GLU A 50 20.17 -3.72 -8.35
CA GLU A 50 20.34 -2.84 -9.51
C GLU A 50 20.25 -3.59 -10.84
N HIS A 51 20.75 -4.83 -10.92
CA HIS A 51 20.65 -5.68 -12.12
C HIS A 51 19.21 -6.06 -12.48
N ARG A 52 18.28 -5.81 -11.57
CA ARG A 52 16.85 -6.06 -11.69
C ARG A 52 16.05 -4.80 -12.04
N GLY A 53 16.69 -3.64 -12.04
CA GLY A 53 16.11 -2.38 -12.51
C GLY A 53 16.46 -2.10 -13.96
N ALA A 54 15.72 -1.19 -14.58
CA ALA A 54 16.14 -0.57 -15.83
C ALA A 54 16.62 0.87 -15.57
N CYS A 55 17.45 1.34 -16.49
CA CYS A 55 17.89 2.72 -16.60
C CYS A 55 17.13 3.40 -17.74
N LEU A 56 16.87 4.70 -17.58
CA LEU A 56 16.29 5.54 -18.60
C LEU A 56 17.30 5.83 -19.72
N ALA A 57 16.87 6.58 -20.73
CA ALA A 57 17.65 6.81 -21.94
C ALA A 57 19.00 7.55 -21.72
N ASP A 58 19.24 8.13 -20.54
CA ASP A 58 20.53 8.74 -20.17
C ASP A 58 21.53 7.75 -19.54
N ASN A 59 21.16 6.47 -19.39
CA ASN A 59 21.94 5.39 -18.76
C ASN A 59 22.33 5.64 -17.30
N VAL A 60 21.79 6.69 -16.65
CA VAL A 60 22.13 7.07 -15.26
C VAL A 60 20.88 7.16 -14.40
N SER A 61 19.79 7.69 -14.93
CA SER A 61 18.51 7.78 -14.25
C SER A 61 17.85 6.40 -14.16
N GLY A 62 17.32 6.05 -13.00
CA GLY A 62 16.67 4.75 -12.77
C GLY A 62 15.16 4.83 -12.87
N ASP A 63 14.53 3.71 -13.22
CA ASP A 63 13.07 3.56 -13.35
C ASP A 63 12.25 3.69 -12.05
N GLY A 64 12.94 3.89 -10.93
CA GLY A 64 12.35 4.07 -9.61
C GLY A 64 12.94 3.13 -8.57
N SER A 65 13.23 3.69 -7.40
CA SER A 65 13.56 2.91 -6.21
C SER A 65 13.01 3.62 -4.97
N GLY A 66 12.83 2.87 -3.89
CA GLY A 66 12.32 3.42 -2.65
C GLY A 66 12.37 2.47 -1.49
N ILE A 67 12.16 3.03 -0.30
CA ILE A 67 11.96 2.30 0.94
C ILE A 67 10.73 2.84 1.70
N MET A 68 10.07 1.95 2.43
CA MET A 68 9.04 2.25 3.42
C MET A 68 9.53 1.77 4.77
N THR A 69 9.40 2.62 5.79
CA THR A 69 9.89 2.37 7.15
C THR A 69 8.86 2.85 8.18
N SER A 70 9.09 2.55 9.45
CA SER A 70 8.42 3.28 10.53
C SER A 70 8.81 4.76 10.50
N VAL A 71 7.90 5.67 10.87
CA VAL A 71 8.21 7.10 10.98
C VAL A 71 9.42 7.32 11.91
N PRO A 72 10.51 7.97 11.45
CA PRO A 72 11.72 8.21 12.24
C PRO A 72 11.51 9.39 13.20
N TRP A 73 10.67 9.19 14.21
CA TRP A 73 10.21 10.28 15.08
C TRP A 73 11.34 11.04 15.77
N ALA A 74 12.44 10.38 16.16
CA ALA A 74 13.58 11.06 16.78
C ALA A 74 14.22 12.10 15.84
N LEU A 75 14.45 11.72 14.58
CA LEU A 75 14.93 12.63 13.53
C LEU A 75 13.93 13.77 13.30
N LEU A 76 12.64 13.47 13.17
CA LEU A 76 11.64 14.50 12.88
C LEU A 76 11.44 15.45 14.06
N GLU A 77 11.38 14.97 15.29
CA GLU A 77 11.28 15.80 16.49
C GLU A 77 12.46 16.79 16.57
N ARG A 78 13.69 16.32 16.32
CA ARG A 78 14.88 17.18 16.26
C ARG A 78 14.74 18.26 15.18
N GLU A 79 14.40 17.88 13.96
CA GLU A 79 14.31 18.80 12.82
C GLU A 79 13.17 19.82 12.99
N TYR A 80 12.04 19.42 13.57
CA TYR A 80 10.94 20.34 13.89
C TYR A 80 11.30 21.28 15.04
N SER A 81 12.05 20.80 16.04
CA SER A 81 12.59 21.65 17.11
C SER A 81 13.54 22.72 16.55
N ASP A 82 14.40 22.36 15.59
CA ASP A 82 15.32 23.30 14.93
C ASP A 82 14.57 24.37 14.10
N MET A 83 13.35 24.06 13.64
CA MET A 83 12.44 25.00 12.98
C MET A 83 11.61 25.85 13.97
N GLY A 84 11.78 25.66 15.27
CA GLY A 84 11.09 26.43 16.33
C GLY A 84 9.75 25.83 16.78
N VAL A 85 9.48 24.56 16.49
CA VAL A 85 8.31 23.85 17.03
C VAL A 85 8.65 23.26 18.40
N GLU A 86 7.83 23.54 19.41
CA GLU A 86 7.99 23.07 20.79
C GLU A 86 7.65 21.57 20.91
N THR A 87 8.56 20.71 20.44
CA THR A 87 8.33 19.27 20.29
C THR A 87 8.12 18.50 21.59
N ASP A 88 8.66 19.01 22.70
CA ASP A 88 8.47 18.46 24.05
C ASP A 88 7.02 18.56 24.55
N SER A 89 6.23 19.47 23.97
CA SER A 89 4.83 19.70 24.32
C SER A 89 3.84 18.98 23.40
N LEU A 90 4.32 18.36 22.32
CA LEU A 90 3.46 17.71 21.35
C LEU A 90 2.81 16.44 21.94
N PRO A 91 1.58 16.08 21.49
CA PRO A 91 0.88 14.86 21.91
C PRO A 91 1.71 13.58 21.71
N PRO A 92 1.41 12.42 22.30
CA PRO A 92 2.16 11.18 22.03
C PRO A 92 2.31 10.84 20.53
N ARG A 93 3.34 10.07 20.16
CA ARG A 93 3.65 9.76 18.73
C ARG A 93 2.51 9.06 17.97
N ASP A 94 1.64 8.32 18.65
CA ASP A 94 0.44 7.70 18.07
C ASP A 94 -0.74 8.67 17.89
N GLN A 95 -0.56 9.93 18.27
CA GLN A 95 -1.46 11.08 18.06
C GLN A 95 -0.88 12.09 17.06
N ARG A 96 0.26 11.77 16.44
CA ARG A 96 0.94 12.59 15.44
C ARG A 96 0.96 11.86 14.11
N ALA A 97 0.88 12.58 13.00
CA ALA A 97 1.04 12.01 11.67
C ALA A 97 1.95 12.89 10.81
N VAL A 98 2.62 12.27 9.84
CA VAL A 98 3.55 12.93 8.93
C VAL A 98 3.11 12.65 7.51
N GLY A 99 2.98 13.71 6.72
CA GLY A 99 2.80 13.64 5.27
C GLY A 99 4.15 13.71 4.57
N MET A 100 4.37 12.89 3.55
CA MET A 100 5.49 12.98 2.61
C MET A 100 4.93 13.26 1.21
N LEU A 101 5.30 14.40 0.63
CA LEU A 101 4.65 14.95 -0.56
C LEU A 101 5.68 15.32 -1.62
N PHE A 102 5.27 15.08 -2.86
CA PHE A 102 5.85 15.67 -4.05
C PHE A 102 4.96 16.85 -4.46
N LEU A 103 5.54 18.04 -4.46
CA LEU A 103 4.91 19.29 -4.86
C LEU A 103 5.52 19.81 -6.17
N PRO A 104 4.83 20.73 -6.87
CA PRO A 104 5.41 21.41 -8.02
C PRO A 104 6.72 22.14 -7.66
N GLN A 105 7.64 22.24 -8.63
CA GLN A 105 8.86 23.03 -8.48
C GLN A 105 8.58 24.54 -8.45
N ALA A 106 7.53 24.99 -9.13
CA ALA A 106 7.11 26.38 -9.13
C ALA A 106 6.52 26.75 -7.77
N GLU A 107 7.12 27.72 -7.09
CA GLU A 107 6.77 28.07 -5.70
C GLU A 107 5.32 28.54 -5.54
N ASP A 108 4.77 29.29 -6.51
CA ASP A 108 3.38 29.73 -6.47
C ASP A 108 2.40 28.53 -6.46
N ALA A 109 2.66 27.54 -7.32
CA ALA A 109 1.86 26.31 -7.40
C ALA A 109 2.06 25.42 -6.17
N ALA A 110 3.30 25.32 -5.66
CA ALA A 110 3.59 24.61 -4.43
C ALA A 110 2.88 25.26 -3.22
N ALA A 111 2.87 26.59 -3.13
CA ALA A 111 2.18 27.33 -2.08
C ALA A 111 0.67 27.10 -2.11
N GLU A 112 0.06 27.03 -3.28
CA GLU A 112 -1.35 26.66 -3.41
C GLU A 112 -1.61 25.23 -2.92
N CYS A 113 -0.79 24.26 -3.34
CA CYS A 113 -0.93 22.88 -2.84
C CYS A 113 -0.81 22.81 -1.31
N ARG A 114 0.17 23.50 -0.73
CA ARG A 114 0.34 23.57 0.72
C ARG A 114 -0.87 24.20 1.40
N SER A 115 -1.37 25.32 0.88
CA SER A 115 -2.54 26.00 1.43
C SER A 115 -3.78 25.10 1.45
N VAL A 116 -4.00 24.31 0.40
CA VAL A 116 -5.11 23.35 0.35
C VAL A 116 -4.93 22.24 1.39
N VAL A 117 -3.74 21.65 1.48
CA VAL A 117 -3.45 20.60 2.45
C VAL A 117 -3.60 21.12 3.88
N GLU A 118 -3.01 22.25 4.22
CA GLU A 118 -3.15 22.90 5.54
C GLU A 118 -4.62 23.15 5.89
N LYS A 119 -5.38 23.68 4.94
CA LYS A 119 -6.81 23.95 5.14
C LYS A 119 -7.59 22.68 5.43
N ILE A 120 -7.33 21.59 4.70
CA ILE A 120 -8.00 20.30 4.92
C ILE A 120 -7.68 19.76 6.32
N MET A 121 -6.40 19.75 6.70
CA MET A 121 -5.98 19.22 8.01
C MET A 121 -6.58 20.04 9.17
N THR A 122 -6.54 21.37 9.06
CA THR A 122 -7.09 22.26 10.10
C THR A 122 -8.61 22.19 10.19
N GLN A 123 -9.32 22.05 9.05
CA GLN A 123 -10.77 21.84 9.04
C GLN A 123 -11.18 20.49 9.64
N ALA A 124 -10.34 19.46 9.52
CA ALA A 124 -10.51 18.19 10.20
C ALA A 124 -10.22 18.24 11.72
N GLY A 125 -9.90 19.43 12.26
CA GLY A 125 -9.62 19.62 13.68
C GLY A 125 -8.24 19.12 14.11
N LEU A 126 -7.30 18.98 13.18
CA LEU A 126 -5.90 18.66 13.45
C LEU A 126 -5.08 19.94 13.63
N GLU A 127 -4.11 19.87 14.53
CA GLU A 127 -3.12 20.93 14.70
C GLU A 127 -2.00 20.74 13.68
N PHE A 128 -1.62 21.81 12.97
CA PHE A 128 -0.61 21.78 11.92
C PHE A 128 0.70 22.40 12.41
N HIS A 129 1.79 21.64 12.38
CA HIS A 129 3.08 22.02 12.97
C HIS A 129 4.07 22.63 11.97
N GLY A 130 3.71 22.70 10.69
CA GLY A 130 4.52 23.34 9.67
C GLY A 130 5.14 22.37 8.67
N TRP A 131 5.71 22.97 7.62
CA TRP A 131 6.35 22.26 6.52
C TRP A 131 7.86 22.14 6.73
N ARG A 132 8.37 20.94 6.48
CA ARG A 132 9.79 20.60 6.44
C ARG A 132 10.20 20.34 4.99
N SER A 133 11.18 21.07 4.49
CA SER A 133 11.86 20.70 3.23
C SER A 133 12.75 19.49 3.47
N VAL A 134 12.55 18.40 2.72
CA VAL A 134 13.34 17.17 2.90
C VAL A 134 14.76 17.41 2.40
N PRO A 135 15.81 17.13 3.21
CA PRO A 135 17.19 17.38 2.81
C PRO A 135 17.62 16.37 1.76
N VAL A 136 17.80 16.87 0.53
CA VAL A 136 18.19 16.06 -0.64
C VAL A 136 19.52 16.50 -1.24
N ASP A 137 20.14 15.60 -2.01
CA ASP A 137 21.30 15.86 -2.86
C ASP A 137 20.99 15.53 -4.34
N PRO A 138 20.50 16.49 -5.13
CA PRO A 138 20.19 16.26 -6.55
C PRO A 138 21.40 15.87 -7.41
N SER A 139 22.64 16.08 -6.93
CA SER A 139 23.83 15.74 -7.70
C SER A 139 23.98 14.22 -7.94
N SER A 140 23.38 13.40 -7.08
CA SER A 140 23.38 11.93 -7.21
C SER A 140 22.41 11.38 -8.25
N LEU A 141 21.56 12.23 -8.83
CA LEU A 141 20.55 11.84 -9.82
C LEU A 141 21.11 11.88 -11.24
N GLY A 142 20.54 11.07 -12.14
CA GLY A 142 20.72 11.27 -13.59
C GLY A 142 19.97 12.51 -14.08
N GLN A 143 20.29 12.99 -15.28
CA GLN A 143 19.75 14.25 -15.79
C GLN A 143 18.24 14.22 -15.93
N GLN A 144 17.68 13.14 -16.49
CA GLN A 144 16.23 13.03 -16.68
C GLN A 144 15.47 12.99 -15.35
N SER A 145 16.01 12.30 -14.34
CA SER A 145 15.43 12.28 -13.00
C SER A 145 15.50 13.65 -12.34
N ARG A 146 16.61 14.39 -12.50
CA ARG A 146 16.74 15.78 -12.00
C ARG A 146 15.72 16.71 -12.64
N ASP A 147 15.58 16.65 -13.96
CA ASP A 147 14.69 17.55 -14.71
C ASP A 147 13.22 17.36 -14.31
N ASN A 148 12.86 16.16 -13.86
CA ASN A 148 11.51 15.81 -13.40
C ASN A 148 11.40 15.77 -11.86
N GLN A 149 12.43 16.19 -11.13
CA GLN A 149 12.43 16.13 -9.66
C GLN A 149 11.32 17.03 -9.10
N PRO A 150 10.44 16.54 -8.20
CA PRO A 150 9.47 17.38 -7.52
C PRO A 150 10.11 18.16 -6.36
N ASN A 151 9.41 19.17 -5.86
CA ASN A 151 9.73 19.77 -4.57
C ASN A 151 9.26 18.81 -3.47
N ILE A 152 10.22 18.24 -2.72
CA ILE A 152 9.93 17.17 -1.75
C ILE A 152 9.81 17.78 -0.37
N GLN A 153 8.60 17.72 0.18
CA GLN A 153 8.30 18.32 1.48
C GLN A 153 7.55 17.35 2.38
N GLN A 154 7.72 17.55 3.67
CA GLN A 154 6.98 16.90 4.72
C GLN A 154 6.16 17.92 5.49
N PHE A 155 5.07 17.48 6.09
CA PHE A 155 4.40 18.24 7.15
C PHE A 155 4.09 17.32 8.32
N MET A 156 3.91 17.91 9.50
CA MET A 156 3.49 17.19 10.71
C MET A 156 2.16 17.77 11.20
N VAL A 157 1.26 16.89 11.57
CA VAL A 157 0.00 17.21 12.24
C VAL A 157 -0.13 16.42 13.53
N SER A 158 -0.92 16.93 14.47
CA SER A 158 -1.33 16.18 15.66
C SER A 158 -2.81 16.31 15.94
N SER A 159 -3.33 15.37 16.74
CA SER A 159 -4.67 15.42 17.28
C SER A 159 -4.66 15.11 18.77
N GLU A 160 -5.38 15.88 19.57
CA GLU A 160 -5.66 15.52 20.97
C GLU A 160 -6.82 14.53 21.10
N LYS A 161 -7.61 14.34 20.05
CA LYS A 161 -8.89 13.59 20.09
C LYS A 161 -8.76 12.17 19.56
N ILE A 162 -7.93 11.96 18.54
CA ILE A 162 -7.80 10.68 17.84
C ILE A 162 -6.36 10.17 17.85
N SER A 163 -6.21 8.86 17.96
CA SER A 163 -4.92 8.18 18.04
C SER A 163 -4.98 6.82 17.35
N GLY A 164 -3.81 6.22 17.11
CA GLY A 164 -3.71 4.83 16.71
C GLY A 164 -4.46 4.52 15.41
N ASP A 165 -5.34 3.51 15.42
CA ASP A 165 -6.05 3.07 14.20
C ASP A 165 -7.06 4.12 13.71
N ALA A 166 -7.65 4.90 14.62
CA ALA A 166 -8.56 5.99 14.25
C ALA A 166 -7.82 7.11 13.51
N LEU A 167 -6.61 7.46 13.98
CA LEU A 167 -5.76 8.44 13.30
C LEU A 167 -5.32 7.94 11.91
N GLU A 168 -4.93 6.67 11.76
CA GLU A 168 -4.58 6.11 10.45
C GLU A 168 -5.74 6.18 9.45
N ARG A 169 -6.97 5.89 9.91
CA ARG A 169 -8.17 5.99 9.08
C ARG A 169 -8.45 7.43 8.66
N GLU A 170 -8.33 8.38 9.58
CA GLU A 170 -8.50 9.80 9.29
C GLU A 170 -7.47 10.27 8.25
N MET A 171 -6.20 9.90 8.43
CA MET A 171 -5.13 10.23 7.49
C MET A 171 -5.37 9.66 6.10
N TYR A 172 -5.91 8.45 6.01
CA TYR A 172 -6.32 7.84 4.73
C TYR A 172 -7.42 8.67 4.03
N LEU A 173 -8.48 9.04 4.75
CA LEU A 173 -9.59 9.82 4.19
C LEU A 173 -9.14 11.21 3.74
N LEU A 174 -8.41 11.93 4.60
CA LEU A 174 -7.91 13.27 4.30
C LEU A 174 -6.93 13.28 3.12
N ARG A 175 -6.10 12.23 2.96
CA ARG A 175 -5.23 12.09 1.79
C ARG A 175 -6.04 11.98 0.49
N ARG A 176 -7.11 11.19 0.48
CA ARG A 176 -7.97 11.00 -0.69
C ARG A 176 -8.79 12.25 -1.01
N MET A 177 -9.26 12.95 0.02
CA MET A 177 -9.95 14.23 -0.14
C MET A 177 -9.02 15.32 -0.68
N ALA A 178 -7.79 15.39 -0.17
CA ALA A 178 -6.77 16.32 -0.68
C ALA A 178 -6.45 16.05 -2.15
N ALA A 179 -6.33 14.79 -2.55
CA ALA A 179 -6.16 14.40 -3.94
C ALA A 179 -7.31 14.92 -4.82
N LYS A 180 -8.56 14.68 -4.42
CA LYS A 180 -9.76 15.12 -5.14
C LYS A 180 -9.82 16.65 -5.29
N LEU A 181 -9.68 17.37 -4.18
CA LEU A 181 -9.79 18.83 -4.15
C LEU A 181 -8.72 19.53 -4.98
N LEU A 182 -7.50 18.99 -5.01
CA LEU A 182 -6.42 19.54 -5.84
C LEU A 182 -6.65 19.24 -7.33
N VAL A 183 -7.14 18.06 -7.67
CA VAL A 183 -7.54 17.73 -9.05
C VAL A 183 -8.66 18.65 -9.53
N ASP A 184 -9.68 18.91 -8.70
CA ASP A 184 -10.77 19.84 -9.05
C ASP A 184 -10.29 21.29 -9.25
N ARG A 185 -9.17 21.67 -8.63
CA ARG A 185 -8.50 22.97 -8.83
C ARG A 185 -7.58 23.01 -10.05
N GLY A 186 -7.49 21.93 -10.80
CA GLY A 186 -6.72 21.85 -12.05
C GLY A 186 -5.28 21.37 -11.89
N PHE A 187 -4.87 20.90 -10.70
CA PHE A 187 -3.60 20.20 -10.54
C PHE A 187 -3.70 18.79 -11.09
N ASP A 188 -2.68 18.33 -11.80
CA ASP A 188 -2.62 16.96 -12.28
C ASP A 188 -1.98 16.04 -11.21
N TRP A 189 -2.79 15.08 -10.74
CA TRP A 189 -2.35 14.06 -9.80
C TRP A 189 -1.34 13.14 -10.45
N GLN A 190 -0.17 12.99 -9.82
CA GLN A 190 1.01 12.26 -10.29
C GLN A 190 2.01 13.04 -11.18
N SER A 191 1.68 14.23 -11.66
CA SER A 191 2.65 15.06 -12.42
C SER A 191 2.97 16.36 -11.68
N ASP A 192 1.95 17.02 -11.12
CA ASP A 192 2.13 18.26 -10.33
C ASP A 192 2.28 17.94 -8.84
N MET A 193 1.41 17.06 -8.33
CA MET A 193 1.26 16.79 -6.90
C MET A 193 1.09 15.29 -6.64
N TYR A 194 1.67 14.79 -5.55
CA TYR A 194 1.43 13.43 -5.08
C TYR A 194 1.79 13.24 -3.60
N ILE A 195 0.90 12.61 -2.84
CA ILE A 195 1.15 12.23 -1.43
C ILE A 195 1.70 10.80 -1.40
N CYS A 196 2.99 10.65 -1.10
CA CYS A 196 3.68 9.36 -1.02
C CYS A 196 3.16 8.52 0.15
N SER A 197 3.07 9.15 1.32
CA SER A 197 2.53 8.57 2.55
C SER A 197 1.95 9.69 3.41
N LEU A 198 0.89 9.39 4.16
CA LEU A 198 0.35 10.23 5.22
C LEU A 198 -0.10 9.30 6.34
N SER A 199 0.68 9.21 7.41
CA SER A 199 0.51 8.19 8.46
C SER A 199 1.24 8.60 9.74
N SER A 200 0.79 8.06 10.87
CA SER A 200 1.48 8.07 12.17
C SER A 200 2.51 6.95 12.31
N ARG A 201 2.46 5.95 11.43
CA ARG A 201 3.22 4.71 11.55
C ARG A 201 4.25 4.53 10.46
N THR A 202 3.89 4.82 9.21
CA THR A 202 4.75 4.54 8.06
C THR A 202 5.14 5.80 7.32
N ILE A 203 6.34 5.80 6.74
CA ILE A 203 6.79 6.85 5.82
C ILE A 203 7.51 6.24 4.63
N VAL A 204 7.34 6.82 3.45
CA VAL A 204 7.89 6.31 2.19
C VAL A 204 8.88 7.30 1.59
N TYR A 205 10.15 6.89 1.49
CA TYR A 205 11.20 7.61 0.78
C TYR A 205 11.43 6.92 -0.57
N LYS A 206 10.91 7.51 -1.64
CA LYS A 206 11.00 6.95 -3.00
C LYS A 206 11.34 8.01 -4.03
N GLY A 207 11.75 7.60 -5.21
CA GLY A 207 11.98 8.53 -6.31
C GLY A 207 12.51 7.85 -7.56
N MET A 208 12.75 8.64 -8.61
CA MET A 208 13.33 8.15 -9.87
C MET A 208 14.85 8.02 -9.74
N THR A 209 15.28 7.14 -8.86
CA THR A 209 16.68 6.92 -8.53
C THR A 209 17.09 5.51 -8.92
N ASN A 210 18.38 5.34 -9.27
CA ASN A 210 19.00 4.04 -9.21
C ASN A 210 19.00 3.56 -7.75
N ALA A 211 19.06 2.25 -7.56
CA ALA A 211 18.98 1.59 -6.27
C ALA A 211 20.08 2.11 -5.31
N ASN A 212 21.31 2.24 -5.80
CA ASN A 212 22.44 2.78 -5.03
C ASN A 212 22.36 4.30 -4.77
N ALA A 213 21.59 5.03 -5.58
CA ALA A 213 21.50 6.48 -5.49
C ALA A 213 20.47 6.95 -4.45
N LEU A 214 19.54 6.10 -4.00
CA LEU A 214 18.48 6.49 -3.07
C LEU A 214 19.03 7.03 -1.75
N GLY A 215 19.95 6.31 -1.10
CA GLY A 215 20.59 6.75 0.14
C GLY A 215 21.58 7.90 -0.05
N MET A 216 22.02 8.17 -1.28
CA MET A 216 22.79 9.37 -1.59
C MET A 216 21.89 10.59 -1.75
N PHE A 217 20.75 10.41 -2.41
CA PHE A 217 19.79 11.45 -2.69
C PHE A 217 19.08 11.93 -1.42
N TYR A 218 18.54 11.03 -0.60
CA TYR A 218 17.86 11.40 0.65
C TYR A 218 18.84 11.39 1.83
N LYS A 219 19.20 12.56 2.34
CA LYS A 219 20.18 12.68 3.42
C LYS A 219 19.68 12.11 4.74
N ASP A 220 18.37 12.18 4.99
CA ASP A 220 17.72 11.58 6.17
C ASP A 220 18.06 10.08 6.32
N LEU A 221 18.19 9.35 5.20
CA LEU A 221 18.44 7.91 5.23
C LEU A 221 19.85 7.53 5.72
N LYS A 222 20.75 8.50 5.86
CA LYS A 222 22.10 8.34 6.43
C LYS A 222 22.22 8.91 7.84
N ASP A 223 21.16 9.52 8.35
CA ASP A 223 21.17 10.12 9.67
C ASP A 223 21.03 9.03 10.74
N PRO A 224 21.91 8.97 11.75
CA PRO A 224 21.86 7.94 12.79
C PRO A 224 20.58 7.98 13.64
N ASP A 225 19.88 9.13 13.70
CA ASP A 225 18.60 9.25 14.40
C ASP A 225 17.43 8.66 13.59
N TYR A 226 17.67 8.25 12.34
CA TYR A 226 16.73 7.46 11.55
C TYR A 226 16.77 5.99 12.00
N ALA A 227 16.20 5.71 13.17
CA ALA A 227 16.02 4.36 13.68
C ALA A 227 14.64 3.81 13.32
N THR A 228 14.57 2.55 12.86
CA THR A 228 13.29 1.93 12.46
C THR A 228 13.25 0.44 12.79
N THR A 229 12.04 -0.10 13.00
CA THR A 229 11.82 -1.53 13.28
C THR A 229 11.64 -2.34 11.99
N PHE A 230 11.34 -1.71 10.87
CA PHE A 230 11.22 -2.41 9.60
C PHE A 230 11.62 -1.53 8.41
N CYS A 231 12.00 -2.19 7.31
CA CYS A 231 12.26 -1.55 6.03
C CYS A 231 11.72 -2.46 4.91
N VAL A 232 10.71 -2.00 4.17
CA VAL A 232 10.31 -2.58 2.89
C VAL A 232 11.04 -1.83 1.79
N TYR A 233 11.74 -2.52 0.91
CA TYR A 233 12.49 -1.89 -0.19
C TYR A 233 12.01 -2.41 -1.54
N HIS A 234 12.06 -1.55 -2.56
CA HIS A 234 11.65 -1.91 -3.92
C HIS A 234 12.53 -1.22 -4.98
N ARG A 235 12.94 -2.00 -5.98
CA ARG A 235 13.57 -1.53 -7.21
C ARG A 235 12.68 -1.89 -8.39
N ARG A 236 12.23 -0.87 -9.12
CA ARG A 236 11.32 -0.99 -10.26
C ARG A 236 12.07 -1.25 -11.58
N PHE A 237 11.44 -2.00 -12.46
CA PHE A 237 11.76 -2.13 -13.88
C PHE A 237 10.54 -1.62 -14.66
N SER A 238 10.75 -0.81 -15.69
CA SER A 238 9.70 -0.13 -16.44
C SER A 238 10.02 -0.10 -17.92
N THR A 239 9.00 -0.19 -18.76
CA THR A 239 9.17 0.01 -20.21
C THR A 239 8.92 1.46 -20.64
N ASN A 240 8.62 2.36 -19.69
CA ASN A 240 8.48 3.79 -19.94
C ASN A 240 9.84 4.47 -19.95
N THR A 241 10.09 5.30 -20.96
CA THR A 241 11.33 6.08 -21.09
C THR A 241 11.27 7.43 -20.38
N MET A 242 10.09 7.86 -19.91
CA MET A 242 9.90 9.14 -19.21
C MET A 242 9.70 8.91 -17.70
N PRO A 243 10.55 9.51 -16.84
CA PRO A 243 10.46 9.30 -15.41
C PRO A 243 9.24 9.99 -14.80
N LYS A 244 8.43 9.24 -14.05
CA LYS A 244 7.36 9.79 -13.21
C LYS A 244 7.58 9.37 -11.76
N TRP A 245 8.01 10.32 -10.93
CA TRP A 245 8.35 10.09 -9.52
C TRP A 245 7.28 9.36 -8.71
N PRO A 246 5.98 9.66 -8.88
CA PRO A 246 4.91 8.94 -8.17
C PRO A 246 4.80 7.44 -8.47
N LEU A 247 5.29 6.98 -9.64
CA LEU A 247 5.24 5.58 -10.04
C LEU A 247 6.33 4.70 -9.40
N ALA A 248 7.33 5.31 -8.76
CA ALA A 248 8.26 4.57 -7.92
C ALA A 248 7.50 3.86 -6.78
N GLN A 249 8.08 2.77 -6.30
CA GLN A 249 7.55 1.98 -5.18
C GLN A 249 8.55 1.99 -4.02
N PRO A 250 8.14 1.69 -2.77
CA PRO A 250 6.81 1.24 -2.33
C PRO A 250 5.67 2.24 -2.53
N MET A 251 4.44 1.72 -2.54
CA MET A 251 3.21 2.49 -2.44
C MET A 251 2.89 2.76 -0.95
N ARG A 252 1.62 2.81 -0.53
CA ARG A 252 1.25 3.20 0.85
C ARG A 252 1.23 1.99 1.77
N MET A 253 0.84 0.84 1.25
CA MET A 253 0.80 -0.43 1.95
C MET A 253 1.72 -1.47 1.30
N LEU A 254 1.93 -1.40 -0.02
CA LEU A 254 2.54 -2.48 -0.81
C LEU A 254 3.83 -2.08 -1.54
N GLY A 255 4.76 -3.03 -1.63
CA GLY A 255 5.74 -3.15 -2.70
C GLY A 255 5.41 -4.41 -3.53
N HIS A 256 5.31 -4.26 -4.84
CA HIS A 256 4.86 -5.29 -5.76
C HIS A 256 5.94 -5.58 -6.80
N ASN A 257 6.46 -6.81 -6.79
CA ASN A 257 7.23 -7.36 -7.91
C ASN A 257 6.32 -8.30 -8.70
N GLY A 258 5.92 -7.90 -9.90
CA GLY A 258 4.93 -8.63 -10.64
C GLY A 258 4.12 -7.78 -11.60
N GLU A 259 3.16 -8.42 -12.24
CA GLU A 259 2.22 -7.78 -13.15
C GLU A 259 0.82 -8.39 -12.95
N ILE A 260 -0.19 -7.55 -12.74
CA ILE A 260 -1.59 -8.01 -12.63
C ILE A 260 -2.21 -8.13 -14.03
N ASN A 261 -2.36 -9.36 -14.52
CA ASN A 261 -2.85 -9.63 -15.87
C ASN A 261 -4.40 -9.61 -15.97
N THR A 262 -5.11 -9.56 -14.85
CA THR A 262 -6.58 -9.40 -14.82
C THR A 262 -7.05 -7.95 -14.62
N LEU A 263 -6.13 -6.98 -14.68
CA LEU A 263 -6.35 -5.60 -14.22
C LEU A 263 -7.63 -4.93 -14.77
N LEU A 264 -7.88 -4.99 -16.08
CA LEU A 264 -9.04 -4.32 -16.67
C LEU A 264 -10.36 -4.86 -16.12
N GLY A 265 -10.46 -6.19 -15.93
CA GLY A 265 -11.62 -6.82 -15.32
C GLY A 265 -11.78 -6.37 -13.87
N ASN A 266 -10.67 -6.36 -13.11
CA ASN A 266 -10.67 -5.98 -11.71
C ASN A 266 -11.10 -4.52 -11.50
N ILE A 267 -10.58 -3.59 -12.31
CA ILE A 267 -10.95 -2.16 -12.25
C ILE A 267 -12.45 -2.00 -12.50
N ASN A 268 -12.99 -2.69 -13.51
CA ASN A 268 -14.42 -2.62 -13.82
C ASN A 268 -15.29 -3.17 -12.69
N TRP A 269 -14.88 -4.26 -12.03
CA TRP A 269 -15.60 -4.82 -10.89
C TRP A 269 -15.57 -3.91 -9.67
N VAL A 270 -14.42 -3.30 -9.37
CA VAL A 270 -14.33 -2.32 -8.27
C VAL A 270 -15.25 -1.12 -8.56
N ARG A 271 -15.19 -0.54 -9.77
CA ARG A 271 -16.07 0.58 -10.16
C ARG A 271 -17.55 0.22 -10.11
N ALA A 272 -17.91 -1.02 -10.45
CA ALA A 272 -19.29 -1.49 -10.34
C ALA A 272 -19.77 -1.59 -8.88
N ARG A 273 -18.85 -1.77 -7.92
CA ARG A 273 -19.14 -1.82 -6.48
C ARG A 273 -19.16 -0.42 -5.85
N GLU A 274 -18.37 0.53 -6.35
CA GLU A 274 -18.34 1.92 -5.86
C GLU A 274 -19.75 2.54 -5.88
N GLY A 275 -20.49 2.40 -6.99
CA GLY A 275 -21.86 2.95 -7.10
C GLY A 275 -22.94 2.24 -6.27
N GLY A 276 -22.59 1.20 -5.51
CA GLY A 276 -23.50 0.43 -4.66
C GLY A 276 -23.31 0.67 -3.16
N LEU A 277 -22.35 1.53 -2.78
CA LEU A 277 -22.12 1.97 -1.40
C LEU A 277 -23.21 2.97 -0.98
N ASP A 278 -23.61 2.95 0.29
CA ASP A 278 -24.80 3.64 0.77
C ASP A 278 -24.46 5.08 1.13
N THR A 279 -24.70 5.98 0.17
CA THR A 279 -24.47 7.42 0.26
C THR A 279 -25.39 8.16 1.24
N SER A 280 -26.08 7.49 2.16
CA SER A 280 -27.00 8.12 3.13
C SER A 280 -26.30 8.83 4.30
N CYS A 281 -24.97 9.00 4.22
CA CYS A 281 -24.23 9.89 5.11
C CYS A 281 -24.49 11.36 4.75
N GLU A 282 -25.42 12.01 5.46
CA GLU A 282 -25.64 13.45 5.32
C GLU A 282 -24.42 14.23 5.83
N PHE A 283 -23.81 15.01 4.94
CA PHE A 283 -22.84 16.05 5.27
C PHE A 283 -23.56 17.17 6.04
N ASP A 284 -23.26 17.33 7.33
CA ASP A 284 -23.72 18.46 8.15
C ASP A 284 -22.58 19.51 8.28
N PRO A 285 -22.56 20.55 7.44
CA PRO A 285 -21.53 21.60 7.48
C PRO A 285 -21.56 22.46 8.76
N GLU A 286 -22.61 22.37 9.58
CA GLU A 286 -22.74 23.11 10.84
C GLU A 286 -22.68 22.18 12.09
N GLY A 287 -22.52 20.87 11.88
CA GLY A 287 -22.59 19.82 12.89
C GLY A 287 -21.25 19.32 13.42
N ASP A 288 -21.31 18.74 14.61
CA ASP A 288 -20.19 18.21 15.40
C ASP A 288 -19.18 17.39 14.58
N THR A 289 -17.93 17.85 14.53
CA THR A 289 -16.80 17.20 13.84
C THR A 289 -16.49 15.80 14.36
N GLN A 290 -17.07 15.38 15.49
CA GLN A 290 -17.00 13.99 15.96
C GLN A 290 -17.72 12.99 15.04
N ASN A 291 -18.63 13.44 14.16
CA ASN A 291 -19.35 12.56 13.24
C ASN A 291 -18.61 12.23 11.93
N PHE A 292 -17.51 12.94 11.59
CA PHE A 292 -16.78 12.73 10.33
C PHE A 292 -16.14 11.33 10.27
N ILE A 293 -15.67 10.80 11.40
CA ILE A 293 -15.00 9.50 11.50
C ILE A 293 -16.00 8.33 11.53
N ASN A 294 -17.19 8.58 12.09
CA ASN A 294 -18.16 7.52 12.40
C ASN A 294 -19.21 7.33 11.32
N ASN A 295 -19.48 8.34 10.48
CA ASN A 295 -20.56 8.28 9.48
C ASN A 295 -20.09 8.41 8.03
N CYS A 296 -18.81 8.64 7.74
CA CYS A 296 -18.37 8.75 6.34
C CYS A 296 -18.18 7.38 5.70
N ASP A 297 -18.98 7.13 4.67
CA ASP A 297 -18.71 6.11 3.68
C ASP A 297 -17.29 6.32 3.13
N ILE A 298 -16.49 5.25 3.11
CA ILE A 298 -15.07 5.30 2.75
C ILE A 298 -14.91 5.55 1.22
N GLN A 299 -16.00 5.73 0.50
CA GLN A 299 -16.06 6.04 -0.93
C GLN A 299 -17.32 6.86 -1.22
N ASP A 300 -17.12 8.09 -1.68
CA ASP A 300 -18.13 9.00 -2.22
C ASP A 300 -17.46 9.76 -3.35
N ASP A 301 -18.10 9.80 -4.52
CA ASP A 301 -17.54 10.40 -5.74
C ASP A 301 -17.49 11.95 -5.68
N GLU A 302 -18.31 12.57 -4.82
CA GLU A 302 -18.26 14.02 -4.59
C GLU A 302 -17.07 14.39 -3.69
N THR A 303 -16.83 13.60 -2.65
CA THR A 303 -15.80 13.89 -1.63
C THR A 303 -14.41 13.34 -1.95
N PHE A 304 -14.32 12.17 -2.59
CA PHE A 304 -13.06 11.44 -2.75
C PHE A 304 -12.69 11.17 -4.22
N GLU A 305 -11.40 10.96 -4.48
CA GLU A 305 -10.95 10.47 -5.78
C GLU A 305 -11.47 9.06 -6.05
N ALA A 306 -11.66 8.70 -7.32
CA ALA A 306 -11.95 7.32 -7.72
C ALA A 306 -10.87 6.37 -7.15
N LEU A 307 -11.30 5.26 -6.54
CA LEU A 307 -10.39 4.35 -5.86
C LEU A 307 -9.41 3.74 -6.86
N VAL A 308 -9.95 3.32 -8.02
CA VAL A 308 -9.19 2.69 -9.10
C VAL A 308 -9.30 3.47 -10.40
N ASP A 309 -8.21 3.51 -11.15
CA ASP A 309 -8.13 4.19 -12.43
C ASP A 309 -7.21 3.51 -13.44
N ASN A 310 -7.62 3.53 -14.71
CA ASN A 310 -6.84 2.94 -15.81
C ASN A 310 -5.52 3.68 -16.08
N GLY A 311 -5.42 4.95 -15.67
CA GLY A 311 -4.19 5.75 -15.72
C GLY A 311 -3.23 5.49 -14.55
N LYS A 312 -3.68 4.80 -13.49
CA LYS A 312 -2.82 4.33 -12.40
C LYS A 312 -2.17 3.00 -12.80
N SER A 313 -0.95 2.73 -12.29
CA SER A 313 -0.32 1.42 -12.50
C SER A 313 -1.13 0.30 -11.86
N ASP A 314 -0.92 -0.93 -12.32
CA ASP A 314 -1.53 -2.14 -11.75
C ASP A 314 -1.31 -2.23 -10.22
N SER A 315 -0.08 -1.94 -9.81
CA SER A 315 0.41 -1.95 -8.43
C SER A 315 -0.23 -0.86 -7.59
N ALA A 316 -0.44 0.34 -8.17
CA ALA A 316 -1.11 1.44 -7.49
C ALA A 316 -2.60 1.17 -7.29
N ASN A 317 -3.26 0.53 -8.27
CA ASN A 317 -4.65 0.11 -8.14
C ASN A 317 -4.80 -0.98 -7.07
N LEU A 318 -3.92 -1.98 -7.06
CA LEU A 318 -3.93 -3.03 -6.04
C LEU A 318 -3.69 -2.46 -4.63
N ASP A 319 -2.72 -1.56 -4.48
CA ASP A 319 -2.44 -0.86 -3.21
C ASP A 319 -3.66 -0.10 -2.70
N ALA A 320 -4.35 0.65 -3.56
CA ALA A 320 -5.54 1.42 -3.18
C ALA A 320 -6.67 0.54 -2.64
N VAL A 321 -6.95 -0.60 -3.29
CA VAL A 321 -8.01 -1.51 -2.84
C VAL A 321 -7.60 -2.25 -1.57
N VAL A 322 -6.34 -2.68 -1.45
CA VAL A 322 -5.84 -3.31 -0.21
C VAL A 322 -5.89 -2.32 0.96
N GLU A 323 -5.48 -1.08 0.74
CA GLU A 323 -5.54 -0.02 1.75
C GLU A 323 -6.99 0.26 2.16
N LEU A 324 -7.93 0.36 1.22
CA LEU A 324 -9.36 0.48 1.52
C LEU A 324 -9.83 -0.65 2.45
N LEU A 325 -9.53 -1.91 2.10
CA LEU A 325 -9.93 -3.06 2.92
C LEU A 325 -9.36 -2.98 4.34
N VAL A 326 -8.10 -2.56 4.49
CA VAL A 326 -7.45 -2.42 5.79
C VAL A 326 -8.08 -1.31 6.63
N GLN A 327 -8.31 -0.14 6.02
CA GLN A 327 -8.98 0.99 6.70
C GLN A 327 -10.47 0.70 6.98
N SER A 328 -11.04 -0.29 6.28
CA SER A 328 -12.37 -0.85 6.51
C SER A 328 -12.36 -2.03 7.51
N THR A 329 -11.42 -2.04 8.46
CA THR A 329 -11.27 -2.99 9.58
C THR A 329 -10.65 -4.36 9.28
N LYS A 330 -10.25 -4.65 8.03
CA LYS A 330 -9.56 -5.93 7.75
C LYS A 330 -8.11 -5.89 8.18
N SER A 331 -7.59 -7.03 8.61
CA SER A 331 -6.13 -7.15 8.73
C SER A 331 -5.49 -7.15 7.32
N PRO A 332 -4.24 -6.67 7.14
CA PRO A 332 -3.57 -6.75 5.84
C PRO A 332 -3.48 -8.19 5.31
N MET A 333 -3.32 -9.16 6.21
CA MET A 333 -3.31 -10.58 5.85
C MET A 333 -4.65 -11.05 5.29
N GLU A 334 -5.77 -10.64 5.92
CA GLU A 334 -7.11 -10.93 5.42
C GLU A 334 -7.35 -10.24 4.07
N ALA A 335 -7.01 -8.96 3.94
CA ALA A 335 -7.14 -8.20 2.70
C ALA A 335 -6.39 -8.87 1.54
N LEU A 336 -5.15 -9.30 1.77
CA LEU A 336 -4.36 -10.00 0.75
C LEU A 336 -4.89 -11.41 0.44
N MET A 337 -5.40 -12.14 1.44
CA MET A 337 -6.07 -13.44 1.20
C MET A 337 -7.36 -13.28 0.37
N ILE A 338 -8.03 -12.14 0.46
CA ILE A 338 -9.22 -11.80 -0.33
C ILE A 338 -8.81 -11.41 -1.77
N MET A 339 -7.83 -10.52 -1.90
CA MET A 339 -7.45 -9.92 -3.18
C MET A 339 -6.61 -10.86 -4.05
N VAL A 340 -5.69 -11.62 -3.44
CA VAL A 340 -4.77 -12.55 -4.11
C VAL A 340 -4.89 -13.95 -3.47
N PRO A 341 -6.03 -14.64 -3.68
CA PRO A 341 -6.33 -15.91 -3.00
C PRO A 341 -5.47 -17.08 -3.52
N GLU A 342 -5.05 -17.97 -2.62
CA GLU A 342 -4.39 -19.23 -2.99
C GLU A 342 -5.32 -20.10 -3.87
N ALA A 343 -4.74 -20.94 -4.73
CA ALA A 343 -5.45 -22.00 -5.42
C ALA A 343 -5.90 -23.10 -4.43
N PHE A 344 -7.04 -22.87 -3.77
CA PHE A 344 -7.51 -23.70 -2.65
C PHE A 344 -8.23 -25.01 -3.08
N ARG A 345 -8.68 -25.10 -4.33
CA ARG A 345 -9.41 -26.27 -4.84
C ARG A 345 -8.44 -27.45 -5.01
N SER A 346 -8.84 -28.63 -4.52
CA SER A 346 -8.04 -29.86 -4.60
C SER A 346 -6.64 -29.76 -3.97
N GLN A 347 -6.42 -28.83 -3.03
CA GLN A 347 -5.16 -28.64 -2.32
C GLN A 347 -5.05 -29.60 -1.12
N PRO A 348 -4.17 -30.63 -1.13
CA PRO A 348 -4.07 -31.60 -0.05
C PRO A 348 -3.67 -30.97 1.29
N ALA A 349 -2.87 -29.91 1.26
CA ALA A 349 -2.44 -29.18 2.46
C ALA A 349 -3.62 -28.50 3.21
N LEU A 350 -4.77 -28.34 2.55
CA LEU A 350 -5.99 -27.80 3.16
C LEU A 350 -6.94 -28.89 3.69
N ASN A 351 -6.65 -30.19 3.50
CA ASN A 351 -7.55 -31.26 3.95
C ASN A 351 -7.78 -31.28 5.45
N SER A 352 -6.75 -30.91 6.24
CA SER A 352 -6.86 -30.75 7.70
C SER A 352 -7.32 -29.34 8.13
N ARG A 353 -7.75 -28.49 7.18
CA ARG A 353 -8.06 -27.06 7.42
C ARG A 353 -9.35 -26.64 6.70
N PRO A 354 -10.52 -27.20 7.07
CA PRO A 354 -11.79 -26.90 6.42
C PRO A 354 -12.17 -25.42 6.50
N GLU A 355 -11.94 -24.76 7.64
CA GLU A 355 -12.24 -23.33 7.83
C GLU A 355 -11.54 -22.44 6.79
N VAL A 356 -10.29 -22.75 6.44
CA VAL A 356 -9.54 -22.01 5.41
C VAL A 356 -10.15 -22.23 4.03
N LYS A 357 -10.64 -23.44 3.73
CA LYS A 357 -11.38 -23.70 2.48
C LYS A 357 -12.69 -22.92 2.45
N ASP A 358 -13.40 -22.87 3.57
CA ASP A 358 -14.67 -22.15 3.69
C ASP A 358 -14.48 -20.64 3.56
N PHE A 359 -13.41 -20.08 4.12
CA PHE A 359 -13.00 -18.69 3.89
C PHE A 359 -12.86 -18.40 2.39
N TYR A 360 -12.07 -19.20 1.65
CA TYR A 360 -11.86 -18.95 0.23
C TYR A 360 -13.10 -19.19 -0.61
N ARG A 361 -13.93 -20.19 -0.26
CA ARG A 361 -15.23 -20.43 -0.91
C ARG A 361 -16.22 -19.30 -0.70
N PHE A 362 -16.19 -18.67 0.47
CA PHE A 362 -17.01 -17.50 0.73
C PHE A 362 -16.56 -16.34 -0.16
N TRP A 363 -15.26 -16.03 -0.15
CA TRP A 363 -14.74 -14.87 -0.89
C TRP A 363 -14.69 -15.04 -2.40
N GLU A 364 -14.55 -16.25 -2.96
CA GLU A 364 -14.57 -16.45 -4.42
C GLU A 364 -15.89 -16.00 -5.08
N GLY A 365 -16.99 -15.95 -4.32
CA GLY A 365 -18.28 -15.43 -4.79
C GLY A 365 -18.44 -13.90 -4.63
N HIS A 366 -17.56 -13.24 -3.88
CA HIS A 366 -17.68 -11.82 -3.52
C HIS A 366 -16.60 -10.95 -4.16
N GLN A 367 -15.35 -11.42 -4.21
CA GLN A 367 -14.20 -10.70 -4.77
C GLN A 367 -13.48 -11.57 -5.79
N GLU A 368 -13.35 -11.06 -6.99
CA GLU A 368 -12.51 -11.66 -8.03
C GLU A 368 -11.03 -11.51 -7.72
N ALA A 369 -10.24 -12.51 -8.10
CA ALA A 369 -8.80 -12.52 -7.85
C ALA A 369 -8.08 -11.49 -8.74
N TRP A 370 -7.19 -10.72 -8.12
CA TRP A 370 -6.20 -9.91 -8.83
C TRP A 370 -5.02 -10.83 -9.18
N ASP A 371 -5.13 -11.47 -10.33
CA ASP A 371 -4.24 -12.55 -10.76
C ASP A 371 -3.10 -12.04 -11.64
N GLY A 372 -2.05 -12.85 -11.74
CA GLY A 372 -0.79 -12.52 -12.38
C GLY A 372 0.41 -12.84 -11.47
N PRO A 373 1.65 -12.87 -12.02
CA PRO A 373 2.83 -13.04 -11.19
C PRO A 373 2.90 -11.95 -10.13
N ALA A 374 2.99 -12.29 -8.84
CA ALA A 374 3.07 -11.29 -7.78
C ALA A 374 3.86 -11.81 -6.58
N LEU A 375 4.92 -11.09 -6.23
CA LEU A 375 5.46 -11.03 -4.88
C LEU A 375 5.06 -9.69 -4.29
N LEU A 376 4.17 -9.74 -3.30
CA LEU A 376 3.72 -8.58 -2.56
C LEU A 376 4.43 -8.55 -1.21
N VAL A 377 5.07 -7.43 -0.92
CA VAL A 377 5.63 -7.10 0.39
C VAL A 377 4.80 -5.96 0.95
N TRP A 378 4.44 -6.04 2.22
CA TRP A 378 3.46 -5.11 2.78
C TRP A 378 3.77 -4.73 4.22
N SER A 379 3.27 -3.58 4.65
CA SER A 379 3.30 -3.16 6.05
C SER A 379 2.10 -2.26 6.39
N ASP A 380 1.51 -2.45 7.57
CA ASP A 380 0.57 -1.50 8.20
C ASP A 380 1.23 -0.69 9.34
N GLY A 381 2.55 -0.80 9.46
CA GLY A 381 3.36 -0.21 10.53
C GLY A 381 3.27 -0.94 11.88
N LYS A 382 2.30 -1.84 12.07
CA LYS A 382 2.23 -2.77 13.22
C LYS A 382 2.79 -4.14 12.87
N ARG A 383 2.74 -4.50 11.59
CA ARG A 383 3.17 -5.77 11.03
C ARG A 383 3.77 -5.53 9.66
N VAL A 384 4.72 -6.36 9.30
CA VAL A 384 5.33 -6.40 7.97
C VAL A 384 5.34 -7.83 7.48
N GLY A 385 5.09 -8.05 6.19
CA GLY A 385 4.99 -9.40 5.67
C GLY A 385 5.13 -9.48 4.17
N ALA A 386 4.95 -10.70 3.65
CA ALA A 386 4.95 -10.95 2.23
C ALA A 386 3.96 -12.05 1.86
N CYS A 387 3.41 -11.98 0.65
CA CYS A 387 2.61 -13.04 0.07
C CYS A 387 2.93 -13.23 -1.42
N LEU A 388 2.80 -14.47 -1.89
CA LEU A 388 2.92 -14.81 -3.31
C LEU A 388 1.55 -14.99 -3.96
N ASP A 389 1.52 -14.75 -5.26
CA ASP A 389 0.43 -15.14 -6.13
C ASP A 389 0.15 -16.64 -6.05
N ARG A 390 -1.03 -17.03 -6.51
CA ARG A 390 -1.56 -18.39 -6.40
C ARG A 390 -0.72 -19.46 -7.10
N ASN A 391 0.13 -19.09 -8.05
CA ASN A 391 1.00 -19.96 -8.81
C ASN A 391 2.47 -19.85 -8.36
N GLY A 392 2.81 -18.88 -7.50
CA GLY A 392 4.16 -18.68 -6.97
C GLY A 392 5.16 -18.32 -8.07
N LEU A 393 4.78 -17.40 -8.96
CA LEU A 393 5.53 -17.09 -10.17
C LEU A 393 6.73 -16.17 -9.90
N ARG A 394 6.85 -15.63 -8.68
CA ARG A 394 7.98 -14.81 -8.24
C ARG A 394 8.77 -15.48 -7.12
N PRO A 395 10.10 -15.34 -7.09
CA PRO A 395 10.92 -15.92 -6.04
C PRO A 395 10.75 -15.13 -4.74
N ALA A 396 10.56 -15.82 -3.63
CA ALA A 396 10.56 -15.22 -2.30
C ALA A 396 11.25 -16.15 -1.30
N ARG A 397 12.35 -15.69 -0.73
CA ARG A 397 13.13 -16.43 0.27
C ARG A 397 13.22 -15.62 1.54
N TYR A 398 13.22 -16.28 2.68
CA TYR A 398 13.36 -15.61 3.96
C TYR A 398 14.37 -16.32 4.85
N MET A 399 14.90 -15.58 5.81
CA MET A 399 15.72 -16.11 6.90
C MET A 399 15.45 -15.38 8.20
N THR A 400 15.67 -16.06 9.30
CA THR A 400 15.62 -15.48 10.65
C THR A 400 17.01 -15.51 11.27
N LEU A 401 17.34 -14.49 12.05
CA LEU A 401 18.62 -14.35 12.74
C LEU A 401 18.46 -14.52 14.25
N LYS A 402 19.57 -14.79 14.95
CA LYS A 402 19.62 -14.96 16.41
C LYS A 402 19.11 -13.75 17.21
N ASP A 403 19.29 -12.55 16.69
CA ASP A 403 18.83 -11.30 17.30
C ASP A 403 17.32 -11.04 17.12
N GLY A 404 16.62 -11.95 16.42
CA GLY A 404 15.20 -11.84 16.09
C GLY A 404 14.92 -11.10 14.77
N THR A 405 15.95 -10.68 14.03
CA THR A 405 15.78 -10.07 12.71
C THR A 405 15.20 -11.08 11.73
N VAL A 406 14.19 -10.66 10.97
CA VAL A 406 13.61 -11.42 9.86
C VAL A 406 13.88 -10.69 8.56
N LEU A 407 14.42 -11.42 7.59
CA LEU A 407 14.72 -10.91 6.25
C LEU A 407 13.91 -11.71 5.25
N MET A 408 13.24 -11.03 4.31
CA MET A 408 12.64 -11.65 3.13
C MET A 408 13.12 -10.92 1.89
N MET A 409 13.62 -11.67 0.91
CA MET A 409 14.23 -11.13 -0.29
C MET A 409 13.76 -11.90 -1.53
N SER A 410 13.59 -11.19 -2.64
CA SER A 410 13.37 -11.79 -3.96
C SER A 410 14.58 -12.60 -4.46
N GLU A 411 15.79 -12.28 -3.98
CA GLU A 411 17.02 -13.01 -4.26
C GLU A 411 17.82 -13.33 -2.99
N THR A 412 18.55 -14.44 -3.00
CA THR A 412 19.51 -14.78 -1.92
C THR A 412 20.79 -13.98 -2.06
N GLY A 413 21.42 -13.62 -0.93
CA GLY A 413 22.74 -13.00 -0.90
C GLY A 413 22.74 -11.48 -1.07
N VAL A 414 21.57 -10.85 -1.08
CA VAL A 414 21.44 -9.38 -1.23
C VAL A 414 21.64 -8.62 0.09
N VAL A 415 21.47 -9.29 1.23
CA VAL A 415 21.78 -8.73 2.55
C VAL A 415 23.06 -9.39 3.05
N PRO A 416 24.10 -8.63 3.44
CA PRO A 416 25.32 -9.19 3.99
C PRO A 416 25.06 -9.68 5.42
N VAL A 417 24.84 -10.99 5.56
CA VAL A 417 24.58 -11.66 6.84
C VAL A 417 25.62 -12.74 7.06
N ASP A 418 26.20 -12.78 8.26
CA ASP A 418 27.05 -13.90 8.68
C ASP A 418 26.20 -15.17 8.84
N GLU A 419 26.58 -16.25 8.15
CA GLU A 419 25.91 -17.56 8.24
C GLU A 419 25.86 -18.09 9.68
N ALA A 420 26.82 -17.69 10.54
CA ALA A 420 26.80 -18.05 11.95
C ALA A 420 25.58 -17.46 12.71
N GLU A 421 25.00 -16.36 12.23
CA GLU A 421 23.88 -15.67 12.85
C GLU A 421 22.51 -16.16 12.38
N VAL A 422 22.46 -17.01 11.35
CA VAL A 422 21.21 -17.49 10.78
C VAL A 422 20.62 -18.65 11.60
N THR A 423 19.39 -18.48 12.09
CA THR A 423 18.65 -19.51 12.84
C THR A 423 17.75 -20.37 11.94
N SER A 424 17.16 -19.81 10.89
CA SER A 424 16.37 -20.58 9.92
C SER A 424 16.37 -19.94 8.54
N LYS A 425 16.17 -20.75 7.50
CA LYS A 425 16.00 -20.34 6.10
C LYS A 425 14.76 -21.00 5.52
N GLY A 426 13.99 -20.27 4.72
CA GLY A 426 12.79 -20.77 4.07
C GLY A 426 12.51 -20.08 2.75
N ARG A 427 11.43 -20.52 2.10
CA ARG A 427 10.89 -19.91 0.87
C ARG A 427 9.38 -19.91 0.92
N LEU A 428 8.76 -18.94 0.25
CA LEU A 428 7.33 -19.00 0.00
C LEU A 428 7.06 -19.83 -1.25
N GLY A 429 6.07 -20.72 -1.15
CA GLY A 429 5.47 -21.42 -2.28
C GLY A 429 4.22 -20.70 -2.80
N PRO A 430 3.56 -21.28 -3.83
CA PRO A 430 2.35 -20.73 -4.42
C PRO A 430 1.27 -20.40 -3.37
N GLY A 431 0.76 -19.16 -3.41
CA GLY A 431 -0.24 -18.62 -2.51
C GLY A 431 0.19 -18.48 -1.04
N GLN A 432 1.45 -18.75 -0.70
CA GLN A 432 1.91 -18.70 0.69
C GLN A 432 2.21 -17.27 1.15
N MET A 433 2.16 -17.08 2.46
CA MET A 433 2.47 -15.81 3.10
C MET A 433 3.22 -15.98 4.43
N ILE A 434 3.92 -14.92 4.83
CA ILE A 434 4.56 -14.77 6.14
C ILE A 434 4.31 -13.36 6.68
N ALA A 435 4.34 -13.20 7.99
CA ALA A 435 4.21 -11.89 8.64
C ALA A 435 5.02 -11.85 9.93
N CYS A 436 5.55 -10.67 10.26
CA CYS A 436 6.20 -10.36 11.51
C CYS A 436 5.34 -9.36 12.28
N ASP A 437 5.13 -9.60 13.58
CA ASP A 437 4.48 -8.63 14.47
C ASP A 437 5.55 -7.69 15.03
N LEU A 438 5.47 -6.40 14.69
CA LEU A 438 6.44 -5.39 15.09
C LEU A 438 6.16 -4.83 16.49
N VAL A 439 4.95 -5.06 17.03
CA VAL A 439 4.52 -4.52 18.33
C VAL A 439 4.87 -5.48 19.44
N ASN A 440 4.48 -6.75 19.29
CA ASN A 440 4.69 -7.78 20.32
C ASN A 440 5.91 -8.65 20.05
N GLY A 441 6.53 -8.49 18.87
CA GLY A 441 7.47 -9.47 18.34
C GLY A 441 6.75 -10.74 17.88
N GLY A 442 7.41 -11.48 17.00
CA GLY A 442 6.95 -12.80 16.58
C GLY A 442 6.87 -12.95 15.07
N PHE A 443 6.92 -14.22 14.66
CA PHE A 443 6.88 -14.63 13.27
C PHE A 443 5.68 -15.56 13.07
N ALA A 444 4.81 -15.20 12.13
CA ALA A 444 3.66 -16.00 11.76
C ALA A 444 3.91 -16.63 10.38
N ASP A 445 3.81 -17.94 10.32
CA ASP A 445 3.91 -18.69 9.07
C ASP A 445 2.57 -18.73 8.32
N ASN A 446 2.60 -19.31 7.12
CA ASN A 446 1.45 -19.40 6.23
C ASN A 446 0.19 -19.95 6.90
N TRP A 447 0.31 -21.03 7.68
CA TRP A 447 -0.85 -21.70 8.25
C TRP A 447 -1.36 -21.01 9.50
N SER A 448 -0.44 -20.50 10.34
CA SER A 448 -0.79 -19.70 11.51
C SER A 448 -1.59 -18.46 11.10
N ILE A 449 -1.20 -17.80 10.00
CA ILE A 449 -1.92 -16.66 9.45
C ILE A 449 -3.31 -17.09 8.93
N LYS A 450 -3.35 -18.05 7.99
CA LYS A 450 -4.59 -18.43 7.31
C LYS A 450 -5.64 -18.99 8.24
N GLN A 451 -5.24 -19.81 9.22
CA GLN A 451 -6.17 -20.37 10.19
C GLN A 451 -6.72 -19.29 11.11
N LYS A 452 -5.88 -18.33 11.56
CA LYS A 452 -6.34 -17.21 12.37
C LYS A 452 -7.34 -16.31 11.62
N VAL A 453 -7.07 -16.01 10.35
CA VAL A 453 -7.97 -15.21 9.50
C VAL A 453 -9.29 -15.96 9.25
N ALA A 454 -9.22 -17.24 8.88
CA ALA A 454 -10.39 -18.05 8.60
C ALA A 454 -11.29 -18.26 9.82
N ALA A 455 -10.71 -18.35 11.02
CA ALA A 455 -11.45 -18.46 12.27
C ALA A 455 -12.10 -17.14 12.73
N GLY A 456 -11.83 -16.02 12.06
CA GLY A 456 -12.35 -14.71 12.44
C GLY A 456 -13.87 -14.56 12.26
N ARG A 457 -14.49 -15.36 11.39
CA ARG A 457 -15.94 -15.32 11.10
C ARG A 457 -16.45 -16.73 10.75
N PRO A 458 -17.74 -17.04 10.95
CA PRO A 458 -18.31 -18.37 10.70
C PRO A 458 -18.62 -18.60 9.20
N TYR A 459 -17.60 -18.57 8.35
CA TYR A 459 -17.76 -18.70 6.89
C TYR A 459 -18.45 -20.00 6.46
N GLY A 460 -18.17 -21.11 7.14
CA GLY A 460 -18.80 -22.41 6.88
C GLY A 460 -20.30 -22.39 7.11
N ASP A 461 -20.77 -21.74 8.19
CA ASP A 461 -22.19 -21.62 8.51
C ASP A 461 -22.91 -20.76 7.47
N TRP A 462 -22.30 -19.65 7.05
CA TRP A 462 -22.85 -18.79 6.00
C TRP A 462 -22.96 -19.53 4.66
N LEU A 463 -21.96 -20.31 4.29
CA LEU A 463 -22.01 -21.14 3.09
C LEU A 463 -23.11 -22.19 3.18
N ALA A 464 -23.26 -22.87 4.31
CA ALA A 464 -24.30 -23.88 4.50
C ALA A 464 -25.72 -23.28 4.42
N GLN A 465 -25.90 -22.07 4.94
CA GLN A 465 -27.21 -21.42 4.98
C GLN A 465 -27.61 -20.79 3.64
N TYR A 466 -26.66 -20.15 2.94
CA TYR A 466 -26.97 -19.28 1.80
C TYR A 466 -26.47 -19.80 0.45
N SER A 467 -25.52 -20.75 0.42
CA SER A 467 -25.03 -21.32 -0.84
C SER A 467 -25.93 -22.45 -1.33
N LYS A 468 -26.42 -22.34 -2.56
CA LYS A 468 -27.10 -23.43 -3.27
C LYS A 468 -26.18 -23.95 -4.38
N VAL A 469 -25.55 -25.10 -4.13
CA VAL A 469 -24.75 -25.79 -5.15
C VAL A 469 -25.68 -26.63 -6.02
N LYS A 470 -25.67 -26.38 -7.33
CA LYS A 470 -26.42 -27.19 -8.30
C LYS A 470 -25.85 -28.61 -8.30
N SER A 471 -26.65 -29.61 -7.92
CA SER A 471 -26.31 -31.01 -8.16
C SER A 471 -26.32 -31.28 -9.66
N GLU A 472 -25.37 -32.05 -10.17
CA GLU A 472 -25.35 -32.51 -11.56
C GLU A 472 -26.67 -33.22 -11.89
N GLY A 473 -27.58 -32.56 -12.63
CA GLY A 473 -28.82 -33.16 -13.16
C GLY A 473 -30.16 -32.43 -12.95
N GLY A 474 -30.25 -31.27 -12.28
CA GLY A 474 -31.54 -30.60 -12.00
C GLY A 474 -31.83 -29.32 -12.81
N LEU A 475 -33.00 -29.25 -13.46
CA LEU A 475 -33.60 -28.04 -14.05
C LEU A 475 -34.17 -27.10 -12.96
N TYR A 476 -34.07 -25.79 -13.17
CA TYR A 476 -34.47 -24.74 -12.22
C TYR A 476 -35.97 -24.81 -11.85
N SER A 477 -36.28 -24.81 -10.55
CA SER A 477 -37.53 -24.23 -10.06
C SER A 477 -37.31 -22.73 -9.85
N ALA A 478 -38.15 -21.91 -10.47
CA ALA A 478 -38.04 -20.45 -10.56
C ALA A 478 -37.70 -19.77 -9.22
N GLY A 479 -36.63 -18.99 -9.25
CA GLY A 479 -36.05 -18.26 -8.12
C GLY A 479 -34.59 -17.94 -8.42
N CYS A 480 -34.36 -17.25 -9.53
CA CYS A 480 -33.03 -16.89 -9.99
C CYS A 480 -32.39 -15.92 -8.96
N VAL A 481 -31.32 -16.33 -8.30
CA VAL A 481 -30.42 -15.39 -7.63
C VAL A 481 -29.23 -15.19 -8.56
N VAL A 482 -29.40 -14.26 -9.51
CA VAL A 482 -28.29 -13.60 -10.20
C VAL A 482 -27.81 -12.54 -9.23
N GLY A 483 -26.60 -12.69 -8.68
CA GLY A 483 -25.90 -11.68 -7.89
C GLY A 483 -26.68 -11.21 -6.67
N VAL A 484 -26.14 -11.41 -5.47
CA VAL A 484 -26.59 -10.60 -4.34
C VAL A 484 -26.28 -9.14 -4.72
N THR A 485 -27.33 -8.40 -5.06
CA THR A 485 -27.28 -6.97 -5.34
C THR A 485 -26.78 -6.26 -4.09
N CYS A 486 -25.81 -5.34 -4.25
CA CYS A 486 -25.13 -4.59 -3.19
C CYS A 486 -26.05 -4.03 -2.09
N LYS A 487 -27.33 -3.75 -2.38
CA LYS A 487 -28.28 -3.15 -1.44
C LYS A 487 -28.61 -3.98 -0.20
N VAL A 488 -28.48 -5.31 -0.22
CA VAL A 488 -28.81 -6.12 0.97
C VAL A 488 -27.67 -6.15 1.98
N LEU A 489 -26.43 -5.87 1.54
CA LEU A 489 -25.24 -6.01 2.39
C LEU A 489 -24.88 -4.75 3.18
N VAL A 490 -25.16 -3.54 2.66
CA VAL A 490 -24.84 -2.31 3.39
C VAL A 490 -25.65 -2.21 4.69
N ASN A 491 -26.93 -2.61 4.65
CA ASN A 491 -27.76 -2.74 5.86
C ASN A 491 -27.34 -3.88 6.81
N TRP A 492 -26.54 -4.85 6.34
CA TRP A 492 -26.18 -6.04 7.14
C TRP A 492 -24.88 -5.84 7.94
N LEU A 493 -23.93 -5.06 7.40
CA LEU A 493 -22.70 -4.69 8.12
C LEU A 493 -22.92 -3.57 9.15
N ALA A 494 -23.97 -2.74 8.98
CA ALA A 494 -24.32 -1.67 9.90
C ALA A 494 -25.13 -2.11 11.15
N HIS A 495 -25.47 -3.40 11.28
CA HIS A 495 -26.36 -3.91 12.35
C HIS A 495 -25.76 -5.02 13.21
N MET A 496 -24.43 -5.11 13.29
CA MET A 496 -23.76 -5.99 14.25
C MET A 496 -22.76 -5.19 15.10
N GLU A 497 -23.31 -4.44 16.07
CA GLU A 497 -22.71 -4.33 17.40
C GLU A 497 -22.97 -5.61 18.21
#